data_AF-A0A074VRC2-F1
#
_entry.id   AF-A0A074VRC2-F1
#
_cell.length_a   1.000
_cell.length_b   1.000
_cell.length_c   1.000
_cell.angle_alpha   90.00
_cell.angle_beta   90.00
_cell.angle_gamma   90.00
#
_symmetry.space_group_name_H-M   'P 1'
#
loop_
_entity.id
_entity.type
_entity.pdbx_description
1 polymer ?
#
loop_
_entity_poly.entity_id
_entity_poly.type
_entity_poly.pdbx_seq_one_letter_code
_entity_poly.pdbx_strand_id
1 'polypeptide(L)'
;LATALLGSRAVAQVCESYGVDFQTNGDYFQNISSTAPFTFASIFEGCQNDTANNILVDPNGNEYQCTDTPLQPDDVIELSTCPMDKNEMWTGDWSLLIISNNGDGDPIAYERDFYLSVGIPSTITYTPTVT
;
A
#
# COMPACT_ATOMS: atom_id res chain seq x y z
N LEU A 1 3.79 -30.38 -45.67
CA LEU A 1 4.53 -29.79 -44.54
C LEU A 1 3.52 -29.10 -43.64
N ALA A 2 3.33 -29.57 -42.41
CA ALA A 2 2.46 -28.93 -41.43
C ALA A 2 3.35 -28.30 -40.36
N THR A 3 3.45 -26.98 -40.36
CA THR A 3 4.20 -26.21 -39.37
C THR A 3 3.28 -25.99 -38.17
N ALA A 4 3.56 -26.67 -37.06
CA ALA A 4 2.86 -26.48 -35.80
C ALA A 4 3.25 -25.11 -35.22
N LEU A 5 2.27 -24.23 -34.99
CA LEU A 5 2.46 -23.06 -34.14
C LEU A 5 2.61 -23.53 -32.70
N LEU A 6 3.80 -23.38 -32.12
CA LEU A 6 3.95 -23.42 -30.67
C LEU A 6 3.35 -22.13 -30.10
N GLY A 7 2.13 -22.22 -29.57
CA GLY A 7 1.59 -21.21 -28.67
C GLY A 7 2.35 -21.28 -27.35
N SER A 8 3.37 -20.46 -27.19
CA SER A 8 3.99 -20.21 -25.89
C SER A 8 2.95 -19.53 -25.00
N ARG A 9 2.40 -20.28 -24.04
CA ARG A 9 1.73 -19.67 -22.88
C ARG A 9 2.83 -18.94 -22.12
N ALA A 10 2.83 -17.62 -22.16
CA ALA A 10 3.58 -16.83 -21.20
C ALA A 10 3.08 -17.29 -19.82
N VAL A 11 3.96 -17.87 -19.02
CA VAL A 11 3.71 -17.98 -17.59
C VAL A 11 3.83 -16.54 -17.12
N ALA A 12 2.71 -15.84 -16.99
CA ALA A 12 2.70 -14.51 -16.38
C ALA A 12 3.43 -14.65 -15.04
N GLN A 13 4.51 -13.89 -14.87
CA GLN A 13 5.23 -13.91 -13.61
C GLN A 13 4.24 -13.41 -12.55
N VAL A 14 4.08 -14.17 -11.47
CA VAL A 14 3.21 -13.77 -10.37
C VAL A 14 4.03 -12.78 -9.54
N CYS A 15 3.81 -11.49 -9.78
CA CYS A 15 4.31 -10.41 -8.92
C CYS A 15 3.27 -10.18 -7.83
N GLU A 16 3.60 -10.33 -6.55
CA GLU A 16 2.69 -10.12 -5.43
C GLU A 16 2.97 -8.80 -4.72
N SER A 17 1.96 -8.23 -4.06
CA SER A 17 2.11 -7.04 -3.21
C SER A 17 1.46 -7.25 -1.85
N TYR A 18 2.22 -6.98 -0.78
CA TYR A 18 1.78 -7.13 0.59
C TYR A 18 1.86 -5.80 1.34
N GLY A 19 0.77 -5.44 2.03
CA GLY A 19 0.76 -4.30 2.95
C GLY A 19 1.39 -4.64 4.30
N VAL A 20 2.37 -3.83 4.73
CA VAL A 20 3.03 -4.01 6.05
C VAL A 20 2.24 -3.34 7.16
N ASP A 21 1.78 -2.11 6.91
CA ASP A 21 1.02 -1.29 7.84
C ASP A 21 -0.48 -1.38 7.58
N PHE A 22 -0.92 -1.18 6.34
CA PHE A 22 -2.32 -1.24 5.94
C PHE A 22 -2.58 -2.47 5.08
N GLN A 23 -3.38 -3.40 5.61
CA GLN A 23 -3.82 -4.63 4.96
C GLN A 23 -5.29 -4.49 4.58
N THR A 24 -5.68 -5.22 3.53
CA THR A 24 -7.05 -5.21 3.04
C THR A 24 -8.06 -5.61 4.13
N ASN A 25 -9.10 -4.80 4.27
CA ASN A 25 -10.16 -4.85 5.28
C ASN A 25 -9.67 -4.72 6.75
N GLY A 26 -8.50 -4.11 6.99
CA GLY A 26 -8.02 -3.81 8.34
C GLY A 26 -8.65 -2.55 8.95
N ASP A 27 -8.60 -2.43 10.28
CA ASP A 27 -9.00 -1.22 11.04
C ASP A 27 -7.78 -0.67 11.77
N TYR A 28 -7.45 0.60 11.51
CA TYR A 28 -6.23 1.23 11.98
C TYR A 28 -6.51 2.56 12.66
N PHE A 29 -5.81 2.81 13.76
CA PHE A 29 -5.89 4.09 14.46
C PHE A 29 -4.91 5.11 13.88
N GLN A 30 -5.40 6.32 13.60
CA GLN A 30 -4.58 7.45 13.16
C GLN A 30 -4.65 8.58 14.18
N ASN A 31 -3.48 9.00 14.68
CA ASN A 31 -3.38 10.10 15.63
C ASN A 31 -3.56 11.46 14.94
N ILE A 32 -4.65 12.16 15.26
CA ILE A 32 -4.98 13.48 14.69
C ILE A 32 -4.07 14.62 15.17
N SER A 33 -3.26 14.41 16.21
CA SER A 33 -2.28 15.41 16.68
C SER A 33 -0.94 15.34 15.95
N SER A 34 -0.75 14.38 15.04
CA SER A 34 0.49 14.22 14.29
C SER A 34 0.47 15.02 12.99
N THR A 35 1.42 15.95 12.84
CA THR A 35 1.68 16.67 11.57
C THR A 35 2.75 15.97 10.73
N ALA A 36 2.98 14.67 10.97
CA ALA A 36 3.87 13.90 10.11
C ALA A 36 3.10 13.51 8.84
N PRO A 37 3.78 13.41 7.69
CA PRO A 37 3.14 13.00 6.46
C PRO A 37 2.55 11.59 6.61
N PHE A 38 1.43 11.34 5.94
CA PHE A 38 0.89 10.00 5.83
C PHE A 38 1.76 9.17 4.88
N THR A 39 2.14 7.98 5.35
CA THR A 39 2.98 7.05 4.61
C THR A 39 2.37 5.67 4.71
N PHE A 40 2.56 4.85 3.68
CA PHE A 40 2.28 3.43 3.75
C PHE A 40 3.49 2.61 3.29
N ALA A 41 3.55 1.38 3.77
CA ALA A 41 4.63 0.44 3.51
C ALA A 41 4.11 -0.79 2.75
N SER A 42 4.80 -1.13 1.67
CA SER A 42 4.52 -2.32 0.87
C SER A 42 5.77 -3.19 0.74
N ILE A 43 5.56 -4.49 0.56
CA ILE A 43 6.59 -5.45 0.15
C ILE A 43 6.13 -6.06 -1.17
N PHE A 44 7.06 -6.25 -2.09
CA PHE A 44 6.83 -6.88 -3.38
C PHE A 44 7.63 -8.19 -3.47
N GLU A 45 7.10 -9.18 -4.18
CA GLU A 45 7.75 -10.49 -4.36
C GLU A 45 7.49 -11.01 -5.77
N GLY A 46 8.52 -11.54 -6.43
CA GLY A 46 8.38 -12.10 -7.77
C GLY A 46 8.06 -11.04 -8.82
N CYS A 47 8.46 -9.79 -8.61
CA CYS A 47 8.18 -8.70 -9.54
C CYS A 47 9.35 -8.46 -10.50
N GLN A 48 9.08 -7.82 -11.64
CA GLN A 48 10.12 -7.35 -12.54
C GLN A 48 10.67 -6.00 -12.06
N ASN A 49 11.83 -5.59 -12.58
CA ASN A 49 12.39 -4.28 -12.29
C ASN A 49 11.52 -3.18 -12.90
N ASP A 50 10.59 -2.66 -12.10
CA ASP A 50 9.65 -1.62 -12.47
C ASP A 50 9.30 -0.77 -11.25
N THR A 51 8.48 0.27 -11.46
CA THR A 51 8.07 1.23 -10.44
C THR A 51 6.55 1.32 -10.35
N ALA A 52 6.01 1.12 -9.16
CA ALA A 52 4.59 1.33 -8.89
C ALA A 52 4.27 2.82 -8.68
N ASN A 53 3.19 3.24 -9.33
CA ASN A 53 2.49 4.49 -9.08
C ASN A 53 1.47 4.23 -7.97
N ASN A 54 1.52 5.06 -6.95
CA ASN A 54 0.79 4.87 -5.71
C ASN A 54 -0.28 5.94 -5.53
N ILE A 55 -1.53 5.53 -5.31
CA ILE A 55 -2.66 6.45 -5.16
C ILE A 55 -3.37 6.15 -3.85
N LEU A 56 -3.58 7.18 -3.05
CA LEU A 56 -4.48 7.14 -1.89
C LEU A 56 -5.86 7.66 -2.29
N VAL A 57 -6.90 6.94 -1.92
CA VAL A 57 -8.29 7.31 -2.16
C VAL A 57 -8.95 7.59 -0.82
N ASP A 58 -9.54 8.78 -0.67
CA ASP A 58 -10.23 9.18 0.54
C ASP A 58 -11.67 8.62 0.63
N PRO A 59 -12.33 8.72 1.80
CA PRO A 59 -13.72 8.27 1.97
C PRO A 59 -14.77 8.96 1.09
N ASN A 60 -14.42 10.08 0.43
CA ASN A 60 -15.29 10.75 -0.54
C ASN A 60 -14.99 10.32 -1.99
N GLY A 61 -13.97 9.48 -2.21
CA GLY A 61 -13.50 9.04 -3.51
C GLY A 61 -12.51 9.99 -4.19
N ASN A 62 -11.93 10.97 -3.47
CA ASN A 62 -10.87 11.80 -4.05
C ASN A 62 -9.54 11.05 -4.07
N GLU A 63 -8.79 11.20 -5.15
CA GLU A 63 -7.52 10.51 -5.38
C GLU A 63 -6.32 11.44 -5.17
N TYR A 64 -5.29 10.91 -4.53
CA TYR A 64 -4.06 11.62 -4.20
C TYR A 64 -2.85 10.78 -4.61
N GLN A 65 -2.08 11.27 -5.57
CA GLN A 65 -0.83 10.62 -5.98
C GLN A 65 0.20 10.71 -4.85
N CYS A 66 0.63 9.57 -4.35
CA CYS A 66 1.73 9.42 -3.39
C CYS A 66 3.06 9.18 -4.15
N THR A 67 4.19 9.16 -3.44
CA THR A 67 5.48 8.87 -4.07
C THR A 67 5.54 7.45 -4.61
N ASP A 68 6.21 7.27 -5.72
CA ASP A 68 6.39 5.97 -6.34
C ASP A 68 7.27 5.04 -5.49
N THR A 69 7.10 3.72 -5.68
CA THR A 69 7.90 2.69 -5.00
C THR A 69 8.46 1.69 -6.01
N PRO A 70 9.73 1.29 -5.91
CA PRO A 70 10.27 0.24 -6.75
C PRO A 70 9.61 -1.10 -6.42
N LEU A 71 9.49 -2.00 -7.40
CA LEU A 71 8.98 -3.36 -7.20
C LEU A 71 10.07 -4.38 -6.84
N GLN A 72 11.33 -3.94 -6.81
CA GLN A 72 12.50 -4.74 -6.51
C GLN A 72 13.45 -3.97 -5.59
N PRO A 73 14.27 -4.67 -4.78
CA PRO A 73 14.34 -6.13 -4.67
C PRO A 73 13.15 -6.73 -3.90
N ASP A 74 12.93 -8.03 -4.09
CA ASP A 74 11.93 -8.78 -3.33
C ASP A 74 12.16 -8.67 -1.82
N ASP A 75 11.08 -8.77 -1.05
CA ASP A 75 11.09 -8.80 0.43
C ASP A 75 11.68 -7.56 1.11
N VAL A 76 11.79 -6.44 0.40
CA VAL A 76 12.20 -5.14 0.95
C VAL A 76 10.97 -4.25 1.18
N ILE A 77 10.98 -3.56 2.32
CA ILE A 77 9.95 -2.60 2.68
C ILE A 77 10.17 -1.32 1.88
N GLU A 78 9.19 -1.02 1.03
CA GLU A 78 9.14 0.20 0.25
C GLU A 78 8.09 1.16 0.82
N LEU A 79 8.52 2.40 1.08
CA LEU A 79 7.68 3.44 1.68
C LEU A 79 7.19 4.41 0.61
N SER A 80 5.88 4.59 0.56
CA SER A 80 5.25 5.67 -0.20
C SER A 80 4.76 6.77 0.74
N THR A 81 4.98 8.03 0.35
CA THR A 81 4.54 9.23 1.08
C THR A 81 3.46 9.95 0.30
N CYS A 82 2.33 10.23 0.94
CA CYS A 82 1.17 10.87 0.31
C CYS A 82 1.15 12.39 0.58
N PRO A 83 0.50 13.21 -0.27
CA PRO A 83 0.48 14.67 -0.16
C PRO A 83 -0.54 15.14 0.89
N MET A 84 -0.51 14.52 2.06
CA MET A 84 -1.35 14.88 3.20
C MET A 84 -0.65 14.50 4.51
N ASP A 85 -0.87 15.31 5.53
CA ASP A 85 -0.40 15.03 6.87
C ASP A 85 -1.43 14.19 7.65
N LYS A 86 -0.94 13.46 8.64
CA LYS A 86 -1.73 12.55 9.49
C LYS A 86 -2.87 13.23 10.24
N ASN A 87 -2.76 14.53 10.51
CA ASN A 87 -3.78 15.35 11.16
C ASN A 87 -4.86 15.87 10.18
N GLU A 88 -4.67 15.68 8.88
CA GLU A 88 -5.64 16.04 7.84
C GLU A 88 -6.55 14.87 7.46
N MET A 89 -6.23 13.66 7.93
CA MET A 89 -7.05 12.47 7.72
C MET A 89 -8.29 12.46 8.63
N TRP A 90 -9.32 11.70 8.26
CA TRP A 90 -10.55 11.53 9.04
C TRP A 90 -11.05 10.10 9.02
N THR A 91 -11.93 9.82 9.99
CA THR A 91 -12.52 8.49 10.19
C THR A 91 -13.38 8.10 8.98
N GLY A 92 -13.13 6.90 8.44
CA GLY A 92 -13.86 6.37 7.29
C GLY A 92 -13.09 5.28 6.55
N ASP A 93 -13.66 4.84 5.43
CA ASP A 93 -13.07 3.86 4.53
C ASP A 93 -12.10 4.54 3.55
N TRP A 94 -10.85 4.08 3.55
CA TRP A 94 -9.78 4.54 2.68
C TRP A 94 -9.33 3.40 1.78
N SER A 95 -8.78 3.73 0.61
CA SER A 95 -8.19 2.72 -0.29
C SER A 95 -6.80 3.15 -0.76
N LEU A 96 -5.92 2.17 -0.95
CA LEU A 96 -4.63 2.35 -1.60
C LEU A 96 -4.61 1.58 -2.92
N LEU A 97 -4.37 2.28 -4.02
CA LEU A 97 -4.17 1.69 -5.33
C LEU A 97 -2.68 1.68 -5.65
N ILE A 98 -2.14 0.50 -5.94
CA ILE A 98 -0.74 0.29 -6.33
C ILE A 98 -0.75 -0.25 -7.74
N ILE A 99 -0.38 0.60 -8.69
CA ILE A 99 -0.52 0.31 -10.11
C ILE A 99 0.83 0.50 -10.78
N SER A 100 1.27 -0.48 -11.57
CA SER A 100 2.28 -0.25 -12.59
C SER A 100 1.67 -0.48 -13.96
N ASN A 101 1.91 0.47 -14.86
CA ASN A 101 1.36 0.48 -16.21
C ASN A 101 2.17 -0.38 -17.20
N ASN A 102 3.22 -1.06 -16.72
CA ASN A 102 4.35 -1.59 -17.47
C ASN A 102 5.34 -0.52 -17.87
N GLY A 103 6.39 -0.34 -17.06
CA GLY A 103 7.72 -0.11 -17.64
C GLY A 103 8.11 -1.26 -18.59
N ASP A 104 9.36 -1.70 -18.61
CA ASP A 104 9.75 -2.93 -19.34
C ASP A 104 9.20 -4.24 -18.69
N GLY A 105 8.27 -4.16 -17.74
CA GLY A 105 7.69 -5.27 -16.95
C GLY A 105 6.24 -5.64 -17.28
N ASP A 106 5.65 -6.58 -16.52
CA ASP A 106 4.27 -7.09 -16.57
C ASP A 106 3.36 -6.28 -15.62
N PRO A 107 2.06 -6.13 -15.96
CA PRO A 107 1.26 -5.09 -15.32
C PRO A 107 0.77 -5.55 -13.96
N ILE A 108 0.76 -4.63 -13.02
CA ILE A 108 0.23 -4.87 -11.68
C ILE A 108 -0.86 -3.87 -11.34
N ALA A 109 -1.86 -4.34 -10.61
CA ALA A 109 -2.91 -3.52 -10.05
C ALA A 109 -3.38 -4.17 -8.75
N TYR A 110 -3.05 -3.53 -7.63
CA TYR A 110 -3.47 -3.94 -6.30
C TYR A 110 -4.30 -2.85 -5.65
N GLU A 111 -5.33 -3.27 -4.94
CA GLU A 111 -6.19 -2.41 -4.13
C GLU A 111 -6.18 -2.93 -2.69
N ARG A 112 -6.00 -2.01 -1.74
CA ARG A 112 -6.10 -2.28 -0.31
C ARG A 112 -7.09 -1.32 0.30
N ASP A 113 -8.26 -1.83 0.64
CA ASP A 113 -9.26 -1.10 1.40
C ASP A 113 -8.96 -1.24 2.90
N PHE A 114 -9.09 -0.17 3.66
CA PHE A 114 -8.91 -0.20 5.11
C PHE A 114 -9.72 0.91 5.76
N TYR A 115 -10.11 0.69 7.01
CA TYR A 115 -10.81 1.68 7.81
C TYR A 115 -9.82 2.44 8.69
N LEU A 116 -9.95 3.76 8.74
CA LEU A 116 -9.26 4.59 9.71
C LEU A 116 -10.20 5.02 10.83
N SER A 117 -9.75 4.82 12.08
CA SER A 117 -10.29 5.45 13.28
C SER A 117 -9.37 6.60 13.69
N VAL A 118 -9.81 7.84 13.44
CA VAL A 118 -8.97 9.03 13.65
C VAL A 118 -9.33 9.73 14.96
N GLY A 119 -8.34 9.98 15.80
CA GLY A 119 -8.57 10.65 17.08
C GLY A 119 -7.31 11.00 17.86
N ILE A 120 -7.50 11.46 19.10
CA ILE A 120 -6.40 11.74 20.03
C ILE A 120 -6.07 10.44 20.79
N PRO A 121 -4.81 9.97 20.79
CA PRO A 121 -4.41 8.79 21.54
C PRO A 121 -4.55 9.03 23.04
N SER A 122 -5.05 8.02 23.76
CA SER A 122 -5.16 8.03 25.23
C SER A 122 -4.13 7.09 25.84
N THR A 123 -3.32 7.58 26.77
CA THR A 123 -2.31 6.77 27.48
C THR A 123 -2.81 6.43 28.87
N ILE A 124 -2.84 5.13 29.22
CA ILE A 124 -3.11 4.67 30.58
C ILE A 124 -1.81 4.15 31.20
N THR A 125 -1.40 4.73 32.33
CA THR A 125 -0.24 4.26 33.09
C THR A 125 -0.69 3.29 34.18
N TYR A 126 -0.23 2.05 34.09
CA TYR A 126 -0.42 1.05 35.15
C TYR A 126 0.86 0.90 35.96
N THR A 127 0.77 1.09 37.27
CA THR A 127 1.84 0.73 38.20
C THR A 127 1.52 -0.64 38.78
N PRO A 128 2.26 -1.71 38.44
CA PRO A 128 2.03 -3.02 39.03
C PRO A 128 2.43 -2.98 40.52
N THR A 129 1.52 -3.40 41.40
CA THR A 129 1.84 -3.65 42.81
C THR A 129 2.24 -5.12 42.96
N VAL A 130 3.46 -5.37 43.45
CA VAL A 130 3.89 -6.73 43.83
C VAL A 130 3.32 -7.05 45.20
N THR A 131 2.62 -8.18 45.33
CA THR A 131 2.15 -8.77 46.60
C THR A 131 2.71 -10.16 46.77
#